data_AF-A0A7C0YJE6-F1
#
_entry.id   AF-A0A7C0YJE6-F1
#
_cell.length_a   1.000
_cell.length_b   1.000
_cell.length_c   1.000
_cell.angle_alpha   90.00
_cell.angle_beta   90.00
_cell.angle_gamma   90.00
#
_symmetry.space_group_name_H-M   'P 1'
#
loop_
_entity.id
_entity.type
_entity.pdbx_description
1 polymer ?
#
loop_
_entity_poly.entity_id
_entity_poly.type
_entity_poly.pdbx_seq_one_letter_code
_entity_poly.pdbx_strand_id
1 'polypeptide(L)' 'MAKESEIIFYRTDDGNIKIEVFFQDETFWMTQKKISELFGVQRPAIT' A
#
# COMPACT_ATOMS: atom_id res chain seq x y z
N MET A 1 23.75 0.29 -1.49
CA MET A 1 22.69 -0.45 -0.80
C MET A 1 21.62 0.56 -0.42
N ALA A 2 20.67 0.81 -1.32
CA ALA A 2 19.64 1.84 -1.09
C ALA A 2 18.53 1.25 -0.20
N LYS A 3 18.14 1.99 0.84
CA LYS A 3 17.05 1.67 1.76
C LYS A 3 15.72 1.90 1.04
N GLU A 4 15.17 0.87 0.41
CA GLU A 4 13.86 0.93 -0.24
C GLU A 4 12.78 0.57 0.77
N SER A 5 12.28 1.56 1.50
CA SER A 5 11.14 1.42 2.40
C SER A 5 10.48 2.77 2.57
N GLU A 6 9.64 3.18 1.63
CA GLU A 6 8.88 4.43 1.79
C GLU A 6 7.40 4.16 2.09
N ILE A 7 6.99 4.78 3.19
CA ILE A 7 5.74 4.59 3.90
C ILE A 7 4.70 5.51 3.26
N ILE A 8 3.59 4.95 2.78
CA ILE A 8 2.46 5.75 2.31
C ILE A 8 1.48 5.93 3.48
N PHE A 9 1.22 7.17 3.87
CA PHE A 9 0.11 7.54 4.76
C PHE A 9 -1.07 7.97 3.90
N TYR A 10 -2.17 7.22 3.93
CA TYR A 10 -3.44 7.70 3.39
C TYR A 10 -4.48 7.74 4.51
N ARG A 11 -5.32 8.78 4.43
CA ARG A 11 -6.38 9.06 5.40
C ARG A 11 -7.70 8.70 4.74
N THR A 12 -8.34 7.63 5.22
CA THR A 12 -9.77 7.44 5.06
C THR A 12 -10.51 8.24 6.13
N ASP A 13 -11.82 8.40 5.98
CA ASP A 13 -12.67 9.17 6.90
C ASP A 13 -12.55 8.72 8.37
N ASP A 14 -12.03 7.51 8.61
CA ASP A 14 -11.94 6.83 9.91
C ASP A 14 -10.56 6.90 10.59
N GLY A 15 -9.59 7.61 9.98
CA GLY A 15 -8.32 7.94 10.63
C GLY A 15 -7.16 6.99 10.30
N ASN A 16 -6.22 7.52 9.52
CA ASN A 16 -4.82 7.11 9.36
C ASN A 16 -4.53 5.60 9.20
N ILE A 17 -4.47 5.13 7.96
CA ILE A 17 -3.93 3.81 7.63
C ILE A 17 -2.49 3.97 7.13
N LYS A 18 -1.55 3.27 7.78
CA LYS A 18 -0.13 3.22 7.39
C LYS A 18 0.11 1.97 6.53
N ILE A 19 0.56 2.16 5.28
CA ILE A 19 0.96 1.04 4.42
C ILE A 19 2.44 1.15 4.07
N GLU A 20 3.16 0.07 4.34
CA GLU A 20 4.55 -0.11 3.89
C GLU A 20 4.55 -0.69 2.48
N VAL A 21 5.16 0.01 1.54
CA VAL A 21 5.31 -0.44 0.14
C VAL A 21 6.79 -0.46 -0.23
N PHE A 22 7.09 -1.26 -1.25
CA PHE A 22 8.42 -1.28 -1.85
C PHE A 22 8.38 -0.41 -3.10
N PHE A 23 9.24 0.60 -3.18
CA PHE A 23 9.29 1.52 -4.31
C PHE A 23 10.56 1.28 -5.09
N GLN A 24 10.42 0.90 -6.36
CA GLN A 24 11.53 0.61 -7.25
C GLN A 24 11.10 0.96 -8.68
N ASP A 25 12.01 1.55 -9.47
CA ASP A 25 11.79 1.86 -10.89
C ASP A 25 10.49 2.64 -11.11
N GLU A 26 10.26 3.67 -10.28
CA GLU A 26 9.04 4.50 -10.28
C GLU A 26 7.73 3.72 -10.06
N THR A 27 7.84 2.47 -9.59
CA THR A 27 6.72 1.55 -9.38
C THR A 27 6.56 1.21 -7.91
N PHE A 28 5.32 1.26 -7.41
CA PHE A 28 4.97 0.81 -6.06
C PHE A 28 4.57 -0.67 -6.07
N TRP A 29 5.36 -1.48 -5.40
CA TRP A 29 5.13 -2.90 -5.20
C TRP A 29 4.50 -3.15 -3.84
N MET A 30 3.42 -3.92 -3.86
CA MET A 30 2.65 -4.26 -2.67
C MET A 30 1.90 -5.58 -2.87
N THR A 31 1.59 -6.25 -1.76
CA THR A 31 0.81 -7.49 -1.81
C THR A 31 -0.67 -7.17 -2.09
N GLN A 32 -1.40 -8.11 -2.70
CA GLN A 32 -2.85 -7.96 -2.93
C GLN A 32 -3.62 -7.60 -1.66
N LYS A 33 -3.18 -8.11 -0.49
CA LYS A 33 -3.76 -7.76 0.81
C LYS A 33 -3.60 -6.27 1.13
N LYS A 34 -2.39 -5.73 0.99
CA LYS A 34 -2.12 -4.30 1.22
C LYS A 34 -2.91 -3.42 0.25
N ILE A 35 -3.09 -3.87 -1.00
CA ILE A 35 -3.93 -3.15 -1.99
C ILE A 35 -5.39 -3.16 -1.52
N SER A 36 -5.89 -4.30 -1.06
CA SER A 36 -7.27 -4.40 -0.57
C SER A 36 -7.53 -3.51 0.65
N GLU A 37 -6.54 -3.41 1.55
CA GLU A 37 -6.58 -2.49 2.68
C GLU A 37 -6.57 -1.04 2.20
N LEU A 38 -5.66 -0.68 1.27
CA LEU A 38 -5.54 0.66 0.66
C LEU A 38 -6.86 1.19 0.10
N PHE A 39 -7.57 0.35 -0.65
CA PHE A 39 -8.79 0.75 -1.34
C PHE A 39 -10.07 0.42 -0.56
N GLY A 40 -9.96 -0.14 0.65
CA GLY A 40 -11.12 -0.53 1.45
C GLY A 40 -12.00 -1.59 0.77
N VAL A 41 -11.40 -2.46 -0.05
CA VAL A 41 -12.11 -3.52 -0.80
C VAL A 41 -11.73 -4.90 -0.27
N GLN A 42 -12.45 -5.94 -0.70
CA GLN A 42 -12.06 -7.31 -0.41
C GLN A 42 -10.88 -7.75 -1.31
N ARG A 43 -9.94 -8.53 -0.77
CA ARG A 43 -8.79 -9.07 -1.52
C ARG A 43 -9.15 -9.71 -2.87
N PRO A 44 -10.27 -10.47 -3.04
CA PRO A 44 -10.65 -11.02 -4.34
C PRO A 44 -10.94 -9.97 -5.44
N ALA A 45 -11.20 -8.71 -5.08
CA ALA A 45 -11.34 -7.63 -6.05
C ALA A 45 -9.99 -7.24 -6.70
N ILE A 46 -8.88 -7.72 -6.15
CA ILE A 46 -7.52 -7.51 -6.66
C ILE A 46 -7.05 -8.83 -7.31
N THR A 47 -7.27 -8.96 -8.62
CA THR A 47 -6.93 -10.15 -9.43
C THR A 47 -5.59 -10.03 -10.12
#